data_AF-A0A918F8S0-F1
#
_entry.id   AF-A0A918F8S0-F1
#
_cell.length_a   1.000
_cell.length_b   1.000
_cell.length_c   1.000
_cell.angle_alpha   90.00
_cell.angle_beta   90.00
_cell.angle_gamma   90.00
#
_symmetry.space_group_name_H-M   'P 1'
#
loop_
_entity.id
_entity.type
_entity.pdbx_description
1 polymer ?
#
loop_
_entity_poly.entity_id
_entity_poly.type
_entity_poly.pdbx_seq_one_letter_code
_entity_poly.pdbx_strand_id
1 'polypeptide(L)'
;MSAATRPERPARGVVTARRSLTLLGLYAVLAVAVPFLPLGDRADYLLQIAFFTLVAGILALSWDILARSGQVSLAHAAFYGLGAYGYALLLKAGVPWGAAMLLASLLAGVVSVVLGAVTMRLNGIYFAIATLAFTEVVRTIIQNLPEAVAGGATGLLVPALLGGNARGQYFLALALLGLTAAVSLAVRLSRLHPAFAAIRQGEETARVLGVPVARYKLLAFFISSSLAALGGVLFAGKTFFINPLETFSLANSIAPLTTSIFGGLYTTLGPVLGATVLRLAEELLHSAVQNGYLVVYGLVLILSILWLPRGLMGLLRRGRAGGDL
;
A
#
# COMPACT_ATOMS: atom_id res chain seq x y z
N MET A 1 39.94 16.03 23.21
CA MET A 1 40.34 15.89 21.79
C MET A 1 39.14 15.35 21.02
N SER A 2 38.63 16.18 20.10
CA SER A 2 37.42 15.98 19.32
C SER A 2 37.61 14.90 18.25
N ALA A 3 36.87 13.80 18.33
CA ALA A 3 36.74 12.85 17.24
C ALA A 3 35.67 13.37 16.27
N ALA A 4 36.11 14.19 15.31
CA ALA A 4 35.29 14.64 14.20
C ALA A 4 34.73 13.43 13.43
N THR A 5 33.43 13.19 13.56
CA THR A 5 32.69 12.25 12.72
C THR A 5 32.75 12.76 11.29
N ARG A 6 33.47 12.03 10.44
CA ARG A 6 33.57 12.34 9.01
C ARG A 6 32.15 12.36 8.40
N PRO A 7 31.78 13.38 7.63
CA PRO A 7 30.48 13.40 6.96
C PRO A 7 30.44 12.24 5.95
N GLU A 8 29.44 11.36 6.08
CA GLU A 8 29.19 10.31 5.09
C GLU A 8 28.97 10.94 3.71
N ARG A 9 29.77 10.52 2.72
CA ARG A 9 29.71 11.04 1.35
C ARG A 9 28.32 10.77 0.70
N PRO A 10 27.73 11.74 -0.02
CA PRO A 10 26.41 11.62 -0.65
C PRO A 10 26.32 10.61 -1.81
N ALA A 11 27.42 9.97 -2.21
CA ALA A 11 27.51 9.06 -3.36
C ALA A 11 26.77 7.71 -3.16
N ARG A 12 26.40 7.32 -1.93
CA ARG A 12 25.70 6.04 -1.68
C ARG A 12 24.22 6.04 -2.10
N GLY A 13 23.57 7.20 -2.22
CA GLY A 13 22.15 7.31 -2.57
C GLY A 13 21.84 6.87 -4.02
N VAL A 14 22.68 7.30 -4.97
CA VAL A 14 22.46 7.12 -6.42
C VAL A 14 22.65 5.66 -6.85
N VAL A 15 23.66 4.97 -6.31
CA VAL A 15 23.93 3.55 -6.61
C VAL A 15 22.78 2.66 -6.12
N THR A 16 22.17 3.02 -4.99
CA THR A 16 21.02 2.30 -4.43
C THR A 16 19.72 2.55 -5.21
N ALA A 17 19.59 3.71 -5.87
CA ALA A 17 18.44 4.05 -6.72
C ALA A 17 18.50 3.35 -8.08
N ARG A 18 19.67 3.35 -8.74
CA ARG A 18 19.88 2.67 -10.03
C ARG A 18 19.68 1.16 -9.92
N ARG A 19 20.15 0.55 -8.81
CA ARG A 19 19.92 -0.88 -8.51
C ARG A 19 18.46 -1.19 -8.16
N SER A 20 17.74 -0.26 -7.53
CA SER A 20 16.31 -0.46 -7.30
C SER A 20 15.51 -0.41 -8.60
N LEU A 21 15.90 0.45 -9.54
CA LEU A 21 15.29 0.54 -10.87
C LEU A 21 15.51 -0.72 -11.70
N THR A 22 16.71 -1.32 -11.68
CA THR A 22 16.98 -2.57 -12.42
C THR A 22 16.18 -3.75 -11.88
N LEU A 23 16.03 -3.86 -10.56
CA LEU A 23 15.25 -4.94 -9.94
C LEU A 23 13.74 -4.73 -10.09
N LEU A 24 13.26 -3.48 -10.03
CA LEU A 24 11.87 -3.15 -10.38
C LEU A 24 11.59 -3.43 -11.85
N GLY A 25 12.53 -3.12 -12.75
CA GLY A 25 12.45 -3.44 -14.16
C GLY A 25 12.40 -4.95 -14.40
N LEU A 26 13.23 -5.72 -13.71
CA LEU A 26 13.19 -7.19 -13.78
C LEU A 26 11.86 -7.75 -13.26
N TYR A 27 11.37 -7.24 -12.13
CA TYR A 27 10.06 -7.61 -11.60
C TYR A 27 8.94 -7.27 -12.59
N ALA A 28 8.98 -6.10 -13.21
CA ALA A 28 8.01 -5.70 -14.22
C ALA A 28 8.06 -6.61 -15.45
N VAL A 29 9.24 -6.99 -15.93
CA VAL A 29 9.39 -7.94 -17.05
C VAL A 29 8.81 -9.30 -16.68
N LEU A 30 9.10 -9.81 -15.48
CA LEU A 30 8.53 -11.07 -14.99
C LEU A 30 7.01 -10.98 -14.87
N ALA A 31 6.48 -9.89 -14.31
CA ALA A 31 5.03 -9.68 -14.18
C ALA A 31 4.35 -9.56 -15.56
N VAL A 32 4.98 -8.88 -16.53
CA VAL A 32 4.48 -8.83 -17.91
C VAL A 32 4.47 -10.21 -18.55
N ALA A 33 5.43 -11.09 -18.23
CA ALA A 33 5.49 -12.44 -18.79
C ALA A 33 4.40 -13.38 -18.26
N VAL A 34 3.93 -13.18 -17.01
CA VAL A 34 2.97 -14.09 -16.33
C VAL A 34 1.71 -14.38 -17.16
N PRO A 35 1.00 -13.38 -17.75
CA PRO A 35 -0.19 -13.63 -18.56
C PRO A 35 0.05 -14.36 -19.89
N PHE A 36 1.29 -14.40 -20.38
CA PHE A 36 1.66 -15.05 -21.65
C PHE A 36 2.21 -16.46 -21.47
N LEU A 37 2.42 -16.90 -20.23
CA LEU A 37 2.82 -18.27 -19.97
C LEU A 37 1.67 -19.22 -20.35
N PRO A 38 1.95 -20.33 -21.07
CA PRO A 38 0.94 -21.34 -21.39
C PRO A 38 0.59 -22.13 -20.12
N LEU A 39 -0.28 -21.55 -19.28
CA LEU A 39 -0.63 -22.05 -17.95
C LEU A 39 -1.80 -23.07 -17.95
N GLY A 40 -2.27 -23.47 -19.14
CA GLY A 40 -3.37 -24.43 -19.29
C GLY A 40 -4.66 -23.99 -18.59
N ASP A 41 -5.42 -24.95 -18.08
CA ASP A 41 -6.74 -24.72 -17.46
C ASP A 41 -6.69 -23.92 -16.14
N ARG A 42 -5.50 -23.73 -15.55
CA ARG A 42 -5.31 -22.97 -14.30
C ARG A 42 -4.98 -21.48 -14.53
N ALA A 43 -4.97 -21.03 -15.79
CA ALA A 43 -4.56 -19.68 -16.14
C ALA A 43 -5.38 -18.59 -15.42
N ASP A 44 -6.71 -18.73 -15.36
CA ASP A 44 -7.58 -17.70 -14.77
C ASP A 44 -7.41 -17.59 -13.24
N TYR A 45 -7.25 -18.72 -12.57
CA TYR A 45 -6.97 -18.78 -11.13
C TYR A 45 -5.61 -18.15 -10.80
N LEU A 46 -4.56 -18.48 -11.56
CA LEU A 46 -3.24 -17.88 -11.36
C LEU A 46 -3.23 -16.37 -11.69
N LEU A 47 -3.98 -15.94 -12.71
CA LEU A 47 -4.16 -14.53 -13.02
C LEU A 47 -4.90 -13.78 -11.90
N GLN A 48 -5.86 -14.43 -11.25
CA GLN A 48 -6.54 -13.85 -10.09
C GLN A 48 -5.58 -13.67 -8.90
N ILE A 49 -4.78 -14.69 -8.57
CA ILE A 49 -3.76 -14.57 -7.51
C ILE A 49 -2.77 -13.48 -7.84
N ALA A 50 -2.28 -13.44 -9.10
CA ALA A 50 -1.35 -12.43 -9.54
C ALA A 50 -1.95 -11.02 -9.49
N PHE A 51 -3.23 -10.84 -9.85
CA PHE A 51 -3.95 -9.58 -9.71
C PHE A 51 -3.98 -9.09 -8.26
N PHE A 52 -4.42 -9.94 -7.32
CA PHE A 52 -4.47 -9.57 -5.89
C PHE A 52 -3.08 -9.34 -5.30
N THR A 53 -2.05 -10.01 -5.82
CA THR A 53 -0.66 -9.74 -5.46
C THR A 53 -0.22 -8.33 -5.86
N LEU A 54 -0.62 -7.87 -7.06
CA LEU A 54 -0.35 -6.50 -7.51
C LEU A 54 -1.08 -5.47 -6.66
N VAL A 55 -2.35 -5.73 -6.31
CA VAL A 55 -3.14 -4.87 -5.41
C VAL A 55 -2.50 -4.79 -4.03
N ALA A 56 -2.09 -5.92 -3.46
CA ALA A 56 -1.36 -5.95 -2.18
C ALA A 56 -0.05 -5.15 -2.25
N GLY A 57 0.67 -5.22 -3.38
CA GLY A 57 1.87 -4.42 -3.63
C GLY A 57 1.59 -2.91 -3.68
N ILE A 58 0.48 -2.49 -4.30
CA ILE A 58 0.05 -1.08 -4.32
C ILE A 58 -0.23 -0.59 -2.91
N LEU A 59 -0.98 -1.36 -2.13
CA LEU A 59 -1.33 -0.99 -0.75
C LEU A 59 -0.11 -0.96 0.16
N ALA A 60 0.77 -1.96 0.06
CA ALA A 60 1.99 -2.00 0.85
C ALA A 60 2.90 -0.80 0.50
N LEU A 61 3.09 -0.50 -0.79
CA LEU A 61 3.89 0.66 -1.19
C LEU A 61 3.27 1.99 -0.75
N SER A 62 1.94 2.13 -0.82
CA SER A 62 1.28 3.35 -0.36
C SER A 62 1.49 3.55 1.14
N TRP A 63 1.35 2.48 1.93
CA TRP A 63 1.63 2.49 3.37
C TRP A 63 3.10 2.79 3.68
N ASP A 64 4.04 2.20 2.93
CA ASP A 64 5.48 2.50 3.09
C ASP A 64 5.80 3.98 2.84
N ILE A 65 5.17 4.62 1.84
CA ILE A 65 5.35 6.06 1.59
C ILE A 65 4.93 6.87 2.81
N LEU A 66 3.82 6.53 3.45
CA LEU A 66 3.38 7.19 4.67
C LEU A 66 4.35 6.93 5.83
N ALA A 67 4.76 5.67 6.01
CA ALA A 67 5.71 5.28 7.06
C ALA A 67 7.04 6.02 6.95
N ARG A 68 7.53 6.31 5.73
CA ARG A 68 8.75 7.10 5.52
C ARG A 68 8.71 8.46 6.22
N SER A 69 7.53 9.08 6.31
CA SER A 69 7.32 10.36 7.01
C SER A 69 7.32 10.26 8.54
N GLY A 70 7.43 9.06 9.11
CA GLY A 70 7.36 8.80 10.56
C GLY A 70 5.95 8.57 11.09
N GLN A 71 4.94 8.50 10.23
CA GLN A 71 3.55 8.26 10.63
C GLN A 71 3.20 6.78 10.57
N VAL A 72 2.55 6.27 11.62
CA VAL A 72 1.97 4.92 11.65
C VAL A 72 0.45 5.07 11.66
N SER A 73 -0.17 5.03 10.48
CA SER A 73 -1.62 5.13 10.33
C SER A 73 -2.24 3.76 10.11
N LEU A 74 -3.45 3.60 10.64
CA LEU A 74 -4.34 2.47 10.43
C LEU A 74 -5.65 2.90 9.73
N ALA A 75 -5.63 4.02 9.00
CA ALA A 75 -6.73 4.49 8.15
C ALA A 75 -6.70 3.94 6.72
N HIS A 76 -5.75 3.08 6.36
CA HIS A 76 -5.64 2.55 4.99
C HIS A 76 -6.89 1.82 4.52
N ALA A 77 -7.57 1.07 5.39
CA ALA A 77 -8.87 0.46 5.07
C ALA A 77 -9.95 1.53 4.79
N ALA A 78 -9.93 2.66 5.49
CA ALA A 78 -10.82 3.78 5.20
C ALA A 78 -10.61 4.32 3.79
N PHE A 79 -9.37 4.57 3.39
CA PHE A 79 -9.07 5.11 2.05
C PHE A 79 -9.27 4.08 0.94
N TYR A 80 -8.94 2.82 1.20
CA TYR A 80 -9.27 1.70 0.33
C TYR A 80 -10.78 1.63 0.09
N GLY A 81 -11.59 1.66 1.16
CA GLY A 81 -13.04 1.62 1.04
C GLY A 81 -13.65 2.87 0.43
N LEU A 82 -13.14 4.07 0.74
CA LEU A 82 -13.54 5.31 0.07
C LEU A 82 -13.24 5.26 -1.44
N GLY A 83 -12.13 4.65 -1.85
CA GLY A 83 -11.82 4.39 -3.25
C GLY A 83 -12.82 3.44 -3.90
N ALA A 84 -13.11 2.32 -3.25
CA ALA A 84 -14.06 1.31 -3.73
C ALA A 84 -15.49 1.88 -3.88
N TYR A 85 -16.03 2.46 -2.80
CA TYR A 85 -17.36 3.07 -2.78
C TYR A 85 -17.44 4.31 -3.66
N GLY A 86 -16.43 5.18 -3.62
CA GLY A 86 -16.37 6.37 -4.47
C GLY A 86 -16.40 6.00 -5.95
N TYR A 87 -15.64 5.00 -6.37
CA TYR A 87 -15.66 4.49 -7.74
C TYR A 87 -17.02 3.94 -8.13
N ALA A 88 -17.62 3.10 -7.27
CA ALA A 88 -18.91 2.48 -7.54
C ALA A 88 -20.05 3.51 -7.65
N LEU A 89 -20.05 4.54 -6.80
CA LEU A 89 -21.00 5.64 -6.84
C LEU A 89 -20.81 6.52 -8.09
N LEU A 90 -19.57 6.81 -8.49
CA LEU A 90 -19.28 7.58 -9.70
C LEU A 90 -19.70 6.84 -10.97
N LEU A 91 -19.48 5.52 -11.03
CA LEU A 91 -19.98 4.68 -12.12
C LEU A 91 -21.51 4.71 -12.19
N LYS A 92 -22.20 4.62 -11.04
CA LYS A 92 -23.66 4.72 -10.96
C LYS A 92 -24.18 6.07 -11.45
N ALA A 93 -23.40 7.15 -11.25
CA ALA A 93 -23.69 8.48 -11.77
C ALA A 93 -23.38 8.64 -13.28
N GLY A 94 -22.95 7.58 -13.97
CA GLY A 94 -22.65 7.60 -15.41
C GLY A 94 -21.25 8.12 -15.76
N VAL A 95 -20.37 8.34 -14.77
CA VAL A 95 -18.99 8.75 -15.03
C VAL A 95 -18.21 7.60 -15.67
N PRO A 96 -17.46 7.82 -16.76
CA PRO A 96 -16.64 6.78 -17.37
C PRO A 96 -15.64 6.18 -16.37
N TRP A 97 -15.39 4.88 -16.45
CA TRP A 97 -14.57 4.13 -15.48
C TRP A 97 -13.20 4.77 -15.20
N GLY A 98 -12.50 5.28 -16.22
CA GLY A 98 -11.19 5.90 -16.05
C GLY A 98 -11.25 7.20 -15.24
N ALA A 99 -12.24 8.05 -15.51
CA ALA A 99 -12.48 9.27 -14.75
C ALA A 99 -12.97 8.95 -13.33
N ALA A 100 -13.86 7.96 -13.18
CA ALA A 100 -14.33 7.50 -11.88
C ALA A 100 -13.18 7.02 -10.99
N MET A 101 -12.23 6.26 -11.55
CA MET A 101 -11.04 5.80 -10.82
C MET A 101 -10.18 6.96 -10.33
N LEU A 102 -9.87 7.93 -11.20
CA LEU A 102 -9.06 9.08 -10.84
C LEU A 102 -9.76 9.96 -9.81
N LEU A 103 -11.04 10.28 -10.02
CA LEU A 103 -11.81 11.10 -9.09
C LEU A 103 -11.96 10.43 -7.73
N ALA A 104 -12.26 9.12 -7.67
CA ALA A 104 -12.35 8.39 -6.41
C ALA A 104 -11.02 8.42 -5.64
N SER A 105 -9.89 8.25 -6.34
CA SER A 105 -8.56 8.31 -5.73
C SER A 105 -8.23 9.70 -5.17
N LEU A 106 -8.55 10.77 -5.93
CA LEU A 106 -8.31 12.15 -5.50
C LEU A 106 -9.23 12.55 -4.36
N LEU A 107 -10.49 12.11 -4.36
CA LEU A 107 -11.43 12.34 -3.26
C LEU A 107 -10.93 11.71 -1.96
N ALA A 108 -10.43 10.48 -2.00
CA ALA A 108 -9.80 9.86 -0.84
C ALA A 108 -8.56 10.64 -0.37
N GLY A 109 -7.75 11.14 -1.31
CA GLY A 109 -6.67 12.08 -1.06
C GLY A 109 -7.13 13.32 -0.29
N VAL A 110 -8.15 14.02 -0.78
CA VAL A 110 -8.69 15.23 -0.15
C VAL A 110 -9.25 14.94 1.24
N VAL A 111 -10.03 13.86 1.40
CA VAL A 111 -10.54 13.42 2.71
C VAL A 111 -9.39 13.14 3.68
N SER A 112 -8.29 12.55 3.20
CA SER A 112 -7.12 12.32 4.03
C SER A 112 -6.48 13.62 4.50
N VAL A 113 -6.45 14.69 3.71
CA VAL A 113 -5.89 15.98 4.15
C VAL A 113 -6.73 16.57 5.28
N VAL A 114 -8.06 16.44 5.21
CA VAL A 114 -8.97 16.86 6.30
C VAL A 114 -8.69 16.06 7.56
N LEU A 115 -8.66 14.72 7.47
CA LEU A 115 -8.34 13.86 8.61
C LEU A 115 -6.95 14.17 9.17
N GLY A 116 -5.96 14.32 8.29
CA GLY A 116 -4.59 14.65 8.62
C GLY A 116 -4.54 15.96 9.40
N ALA A 117 -5.22 17.00 8.93
CA ALA A 117 -5.24 18.31 9.59
C ALA A 117 -5.79 18.24 11.03
N VAL A 118 -6.82 17.42 11.26
CA VAL A 118 -7.39 17.18 12.60
C VAL A 118 -6.45 16.34 13.46
N THR A 119 -5.81 15.32 12.88
CA THR A 119 -4.96 14.35 13.60
C THR A 119 -3.50 14.77 13.75
N MET A 120 -3.05 15.85 13.09
CA MET A 120 -1.66 16.36 13.16
C MET A 120 -1.20 16.74 14.57
N ARG A 121 -2.13 16.92 15.52
CA ARG A 121 -1.83 17.20 16.93
C ARG A 121 -1.45 15.94 17.73
N LEU A 122 -1.70 14.75 17.16
CA LEU A 122 -1.49 13.46 17.81
C LEU A 122 -0.16 12.85 17.33
N ASN A 123 0.54 12.17 18.25
CA ASN A 123 1.80 11.51 17.97
C ASN A 123 1.76 10.04 18.38
N GLY A 124 2.53 9.21 17.68
CA GLY A 124 2.71 7.79 18.00
C GLY A 124 1.41 7.00 18.04
N ILE A 125 1.16 6.31 19.16
CA ILE A 125 0.02 5.41 19.35
C ILE A 125 -1.32 6.15 19.27
N TYR A 126 -1.40 7.38 19.79
CA TYR A 126 -2.64 8.17 19.73
C TYR A 126 -3.08 8.48 18.29
N PHE A 127 -2.11 8.72 17.40
CA PHE A 127 -2.39 8.90 15.98
C PHE A 127 -2.93 7.61 15.34
N ALA A 128 -2.33 6.46 15.66
CA ALA A 128 -2.80 5.16 15.18
C ALA A 128 -4.25 4.89 15.64
N ILE A 129 -4.56 5.08 16.94
CA ILE A 129 -5.91 4.90 17.49
C ILE A 129 -6.92 5.84 16.82
N ALA A 130 -6.58 7.11 16.63
CA ALA A 130 -7.47 8.06 15.95
C ALA A 130 -7.75 7.65 14.50
N THR A 131 -6.75 7.14 13.78
CA THR A 131 -6.92 6.66 12.40
C THR A 131 -7.70 5.35 12.30
N LEU A 132 -7.64 4.49 13.33
CA LEU A 132 -8.53 3.34 13.47
C LEU A 132 -9.98 3.80 13.67
N ALA A 133 -10.21 4.70 14.61
CA ALA A 133 -11.53 5.25 14.88
C ALA A 133 -12.12 5.92 13.63
N PHE A 134 -11.30 6.60 12.83
CA PHE A 134 -11.72 7.16 11.55
C PHE A 134 -12.23 6.09 10.58
N THR A 135 -11.55 4.94 10.48
CA THR A 135 -12.03 3.82 9.64
C THR A 135 -13.42 3.37 10.08
N GLU A 136 -13.64 3.26 11.38
CA GLU A 136 -14.91 2.88 12.01
C GLU A 136 -16.02 3.90 11.75
N VAL A 137 -15.69 5.18 11.84
CA VAL A 137 -16.61 6.27 11.53
C VAL A 137 -17.01 6.23 10.06
N VAL A 138 -16.05 6.13 9.13
CA VAL A 138 -16.35 6.07 7.69
C VAL A 138 -17.17 4.84 7.36
N ARG A 139 -16.82 3.66 7.91
CA ARG A 139 -17.61 2.44 7.73
C ARG A 139 -19.05 2.63 8.21
N THR A 140 -19.23 3.21 9.39
CA THR A 140 -20.55 3.45 9.99
C THR A 140 -21.37 4.43 9.13
N ILE A 141 -20.74 5.49 8.61
CA ILE A 141 -21.40 6.43 7.69
C ILE A 141 -21.88 5.68 6.44
N ILE A 142 -21.02 4.88 5.80
CA ILE A 142 -21.37 4.14 4.58
C ILE A 142 -22.50 3.12 4.85
N GLN A 143 -22.46 2.44 5.99
CA GLN A 143 -23.51 1.49 6.39
C GLN A 143 -24.87 2.15 6.63
N ASN A 144 -24.89 3.38 7.14
CA ASN A 144 -26.11 4.12 7.44
C ASN A 144 -26.62 4.96 6.25
N LEU A 145 -25.89 5.03 5.14
CA LEU A 145 -26.38 5.69 3.94
C LEU A 145 -27.59 4.92 3.38
N PRO A 146 -28.54 5.62 2.72
CA PRO A 146 -29.69 4.96 2.10
C PRO A 146 -29.25 3.86 1.13
N GLU A 147 -29.99 2.75 1.11
CA GLU A 147 -29.73 1.62 0.21
C GLU A 147 -29.70 2.06 -1.26
N ALA A 148 -30.56 3.02 -1.62
CA ALA A 148 -30.61 3.62 -2.95
C ALA A 148 -29.30 4.32 -3.36
N VAL A 149 -28.46 4.74 -2.42
CA VAL A 149 -27.19 5.42 -2.69
C VAL A 149 -26.04 4.42 -2.62
N ALA A 150 -25.77 3.90 -1.41
CA ALA A 150 -24.57 3.11 -1.12
C ALA A 150 -24.85 1.62 -0.85
N GLY A 151 -26.10 1.18 -0.98
CA GLY A 151 -26.50 -0.20 -0.65
C GLY A 151 -26.59 -0.51 0.85
N GLY A 152 -26.48 0.52 1.71
CA GLY A 152 -26.56 0.38 3.16
C GLY A 152 -25.60 -0.67 3.71
N ALA A 153 -26.09 -1.48 4.66
CA ALA A 153 -25.32 -2.58 5.24
C ALA A 153 -25.09 -3.75 4.26
N THR A 154 -25.91 -3.89 3.23
CA THR A 154 -25.84 -5.02 2.29
C THR A 154 -24.68 -4.90 1.31
N GLY A 155 -24.33 -3.68 0.91
CA GLY A 155 -23.28 -3.43 -0.09
C GLY A 155 -23.82 -3.12 -1.48
N LEU A 156 -22.92 -2.97 -2.44
CA LEU A 156 -23.22 -2.49 -3.79
C LEU A 156 -22.62 -3.41 -4.85
N LEU A 157 -23.40 -3.66 -5.91
CA LEU A 157 -22.88 -4.25 -7.15
C LEU A 157 -22.09 -3.19 -7.92
N VAL A 158 -20.93 -3.60 -8.43
CA VAL A 158 -20.00 -2.73 -9.15
C VAL A 158 -19.85 -3.26 -10.57
N PRO A 159 -20.09 -2.42 -11.61
CA PRO A 159 -19.86 -2.81 -12.99
C PRO A 159 -18.44 -3.32 -13.23
N ALA A 160 -18.33 -4.33 -14.08
CA ALA A 160 -17.07 -4.99 -14.35
C ALA A 160 -16.03 -4.04 -14.96
N LEU A 161 -14.86 -3.94 -14.32
CA LEU A 161 -13.76 -3.15 -14.85
C LEU A 161 -13.30 -3.74 -16.18
N LEU A 162 -13.22 -2.90 -17.22
CA LEU A 162 -12.87 -3.30 -18.59
C LEU A 162 -13.78 -4.44 -19.14
N GLY A 163 -15.07 -4.44 -18.77
CA GLY A 163 -16.03 -5.43 -19.24
C GLY A 163 -15.76 -6.86 -18.75
N GLY A 164 -14.97 -7.01 -17.67
CA GLY A 164 -14.65 -8.32 -17.09
C GLY A 164 -13.46 -9.01 -17.75
N ASN A 165 -12.74 -8.34 -18.65
CA ASN A 165 -11.53 -8.90 -19.27
C ASN A 165 -10.43 -9.08 -18.21
N ALA A 166 -10.22 -10.32 -17.75
CA ALA A 166 -9.27 -10.65 -16.69
C ALA A 166 -7.83 -10.22 -17.02
N ARG A 167 -7.40 -10.35 -18.29
CA ARG A 167 -6.06 -9.91 -18.73
C ARG A 167 -5.95 -8.39 -18.74
N GLY A 168 -6.98 -7.70 -19.23
CA GLY A 168 -7.04 -6.24 -19.21
C GLY A 168 -6.95 -5.67 -17.79
N GLN A 169 -7.71 -6.25 -16.86
CA GLN A 169 -7.67 -5.90 -15.43
C GLN A 169 -6.27 -6.14 -14.83
N TYR A 170 -5.62 -7.25 -15.18
CA TYR A 170 -4.25 -7.54 -14.75
C TYR A 170 -3.25 -6.48 -15.24
N PHE A 171 -3.27 -6.14 -16.53
CA PHE A 171 -2.37 -5.11 -17.07
C PHE A 171 -2.64 -3.73 -16.47
N LEU A 172 -3.90 -3.41 -16.17
CA LEU A 172 -4.25 -2.19 -15.45
C LEU A 172 -3.70 -2.19 -14.02
N ALA A 173 -3.85 -3.29 -13.27
CA ALA A 173 -3.27 -3.42 -11.93
C ALA A 173 -1.73 -3.31 -11.97
N LEU A 174 -1.09 -3.89 -12.99
CA LEU A 174 0.35 -3.81 -13.18
C LEU A 174 0.78 -2.37 -13.51
N ALA A 175 0.05 -1.67 -14.37
CA ALA A 175 0.29 -0.26 -14.68
C ALA A 175 0.14 0.63 -13.44
N LEU A 176 -0.87 0.38 -12.60
CA LEU A 176 -1.07 1.12 -11.35
C LEU A 176 -0.02 0.80 -10.29
N LEU A 177 0.47 -0.44 -10.22
CA LEU A 177 1.64 -0.79 -9.39
C LEU A 177 2.89 -0.07 -9.89
N GLY A 178 3.10 -0.03 -11.20
CA GLY A 178 4.18 0.72 -11.83
C GLY A 178 4.10 2.22 -11.51
N LEU A 179 2.91 2.82 -11.58
CA LEU A 179 2.65 4.20 -11.16
C LEU A 179 2.97 4.41 -9.67
N THR A 180 2.50 3.52 -8.81
CA THR A 180 2.75 3.57 -7.35
C THR A 180 4.24 3.48 -7.04
N ALA A 181 4.96 2.59 -7.72
CA ALA A 181 6.41 2.47 -7.60
C ALA A 181 7.13 3.72 -8.12
N ALA A 182 6.68 4.30 -9.25
CA ALA A 182 7.21 5.54 -9.79
C ALA A 182 7.01 6.71 -8.82
N VAL A 183 5.83 6.84 -8.20
CA VAL A 183 5.57 7.84 -7.16
C VAL A 183 6.47 7.60 -5.94
N SER A 184 6.62 6.35 -5.48
CA SER A 184 7.52 6.00 -4.38
C SER A 184 8.98 6.37 -4.67
N LEU A 185 9.44 6.19 -5.91
CA LEU A 185 10.77 6.60 -6.37
C LEU A 185 10.88 8.12 -6.47
N ALA A 186 9.87 8.81 -6.99
CA ALA A 186 9.84 10.27 -7.04
C ALA A 186 9.92 10.88 -5.63
N VAL A 187 9.20 10.32 -4.66
CA VAL A 187 9.32 10.69 -3.24
C VAL A 187 10.73 10.45 -2.72
N ARG A 188 11.38 9.35 -3.11
CA ARG A 188 12.75 9.01 -2.68
C ARG A 188 13.83 9.91 -3.31
N LEU A 189 13.64 10.33 -4.56
CA LEU A 189 14.59 11.14 -5.32
C LEU A 189 14.40 12.65 -5.10
N SER A 190 13.24 13.06 -4.62
CA SER A 190 12.92 14.47 -4.33
C SER A 190 13.38 14.91 -2.94
N ARG A 191 13.22 16.21 -2.68
CA ARG A 191 13.48 16.85 -1.37
C ARG A 191 12.61 16.28 -0.23
N LEU A 192 11.57 15.50 -0.56
CA LEU A 192 10.73 14.81 0.42
C LEU A 192 11.52 13.78 1.22
N HIS A 193 12.49 13.10 0.61
CA HIS A 193 13.25 12.05 1.27
C HIS A 193 14.03 12.52 2.52
N PRO A 194 14.89 13.55 2.43
CA PRO A 194 15.58 14.07 3.62
C PRO A 194 14.62 14.72 4.63
N ALA A 195 13.55 15.38 4.16
CA ALA A 195 12.54 15.96 5.06
C ALA A 195 11.82 14.88 5.89
N PHE A 196 11.40 13.79 5.25
CA PHE A 196 10.78 12.63 5.90
C PHE A 196 11.74 11.95 6.87
N ALA A 197 13.03 11.81 6.49
CA ALA A 197 14.05 11.26 7.37
C ALA A 197 14.24 12.11 8.63
N ALA A 198 14.26 13.44 8.52
CA ALA A 198 14.35 14.35 9.66
C ALA A 198 13.11 14.24 10.57
N ILE A 199 11.91 14.25 10.00
CA ILE A 199 10.65 14.13 10.77
C ILE A 199 10.63 12.81 11.56
N ARG A 200 11.08 11.71 10.96
CA ARG A 200 11.13 10.40 11.60
C ARG A 200 12.14 10.32 12.75
N GLN A 201 13.22 11.10 12.72
CA GLN A 201 14.19 11.15 13.82
C GLN A 201 13.66 11.93 15.02
N GLY A 202 12.77 12.89 14.79
CA GLY A 202 12.10 13.64 15.83
C GLY A 202 11.39 14.85 15.24
N GLU A 203 10.09 14.98 15.53
CA GLU A 203 9.28 16.08 14.97
C GLU A 203 9.72 17.44 15.49
N GLU A 204 10.04 17.53 16.78
CA GLU A 204 10.53 18.76 17.39
C GLU A 204 11.88 19.15 16.81
N THR A 205 12.80 18.20 16.68
CA THR A 205 14.11 18.40 16.06
C THR A 205 13.98 18.88 14.61
N ALA A 206 13.08 18.26 13.82
CA ALA A 206 12.81 18.68 12.46
C ALA A 206 12.26 20.11 12.36
N ARG A 207 11.40 20.53 13.31
CA ARG A 207 10.88 21.91 13.37
C ARG A 207 11.98 22.93 13.67
N VAL A 208 12.89 22.61 14.59
CA VAL A 208 14.05 23.48 14.90
C VAL A 208 14.96 23.65 13.68
N LEU A 209 15.09 22.61 12.85
CA LEU A 209 15.82 22.65 11.58
C LEU A 209 15.05 23.36 10.44
N GLY A 210 13.90 23.98 10.73
CA GLY A 210 13.10 24.73 9.76
C GLY A 210 12.27 23.88 8.80
N VAL A 211 12.12 22.56 9.06
CA VAL A 211 11.29 21.69 8.23
C VAL A 211 9.81 21.92 8.56
N PRO A 212 8.95 22.31 7.58
CA PRO A 212 7.51 22.42 7.80
C PRO A 212 6.85 21.04 7.96
N VAL A 213 6.97 20.45 9.15
CA VAL A 213 6.53 19.07 9.48
C VAL A 213 5.10 18.80 9.07
N ALA A 214 4.16 19.70 9.42
CA ALA A 214 2.75 19.53 9.11
C ALA A 214 2.48 19.41 7.60
N ARG A 215 3.12 20.25 6.78
CA ARG A 215 2.93 20.23 5.31
C ARG A 215 3.44 18.92 4.71
N TYR A 216 4.62 18.46 5.13
CA TYR A 216 5.20 17.23 4.64
C TYR A 216 4.42 15.98 5.09
N LYS A 217 3.94 15.97 6.34
CA LYS A 217 3.08 14.89 6.83
C LYS A 217 1.75 14.82 6.09
N LEU A 218 1.09 15.95 5.85
CA LEU A 218 -0.15 16.03 5.07
C LEU A 218 0.06 15.57 3.62
N LEU A 219 1.16 15.97 2.99
CA LEU A 219 1.52 15.54 1.64
C LEU A 219 1.76 14.02 1.58
N ALA A 220 2.49 13.46 2.55
CA ALA A 220 2.70 12.01 2.65
C ALA A 220 1.37 11.26 2.80
N PHE A 221 0.47 11.81 3.61
CA PHE A 221 -0.85 11.24 3.85
C PHE A 221 -1.75 11.30 2.61
N PHE A 222 -1.77 12.44 1.89
CA PHE A 222 -2.47 12.61 0.61
C PHE A 222 -1.99 11.63 -0.46
N ILE A 223 -0.67 11.50 -0.64
CA ILE A 223 -0.10 10.59 -1.63
C ILE A 223 -0.45 9.13 -1.27
N SER A 224 -0.27 8.75 -0.01
CA SER A 224 -0.56 7.40 0.47
C SER A 224 -2.04 7.04 0.31
N SER A 225 -2.96 7.90 0.76
CA SER A 225 -4.40 7.64 0.71
C SER A 225 -4.92 7.57 -0.72
N SER A 226 -4.44 8.43 -1.62
CA SER A 226 -4.81 8.39 -3.04
C SER A 226 -4.39 7.08 -3.69
N LEU A 227 -3.18 6.59 -3.39
CA LEU A 227 -2.68 5.31 -3.89
C LEU A 227 -3.40 4.11 -3.24
N ALA A 228 -3.75 4.20 -1.96
CA ALA A 228 -4.55 3.17 -1.28
C ALA A 228 -5.96 3.04 -1.90
N ALA A 229 -6.58 4.17 -2.24
CA ALA A 229 -7.87 4.21 -2.91
C ALA A 229 -7.84 3.54 -4.29
N LEU A 230 -6.76 3.66 -5.05
CA LEU A 230 -6.59 2.91 -6.31
C LEU A 230 -6.67 1.39 -6.11
N GLY A 231 -6.10 0.87 -5.01
CA GLY A 231 -6.26 -0.53 -4.63
C GLY A 231 -7.72 -0.91 -4.40
N GLY A 232 -8.50 -0.01 -3.78
CA GLY A 232 -9.94 -0.19 -3.58
C GLY A 232 -10.74 -0.20 -4.88
N VAL A 233 -10.39 0.68 -5.83
CA VAL A 233 -11.00 0.70 -7.17
C VAL A 233 -10.75 -0.63 -7.90
N LEU A 234 -9.51 -1.12 -7.87
CA LEU A 234 -9.15 -2.39 -8.48
C LEU A 234 -9.91 -3.57 -7.86
N PHE A 235 -10.03 -3.59 -6.53
CA PHE A 235 -10.82 -4.60 -5.82
C PHE A 235 -12.29 -4.56 -6.21
N ALA A 236 -12.92 -3.39 -6.13
CA ALA A 236 -14.33 -3.20 -6.46
C ALA A 236 -14.63 -3.64 -7.90
N GLY A 237 -13.77 -3.25 -8.84
CA GLY A 237 -13.89 -3.59 -10.25
C GLY A 237 -13.62 -5.07 -10.58
N LYS A 238 -12.92 -5.81 -9.70
CA LYS A 238 -12.58 -7.23 -9.86
C LYS A 238 -13.60 -8.16 -9.21
N THR A 239 -14.10 -7.80 -8.03
CA THR A 239 -15.01 -8.63 -7.23
C THR A 239 -16.48 -8.42 -7.63
N PHE A 240 -16.79 -7.36 -8.39
CA PHE A 240 -18.14 -6.98 -8.85
C PHE A 240 -19.15 -6.69 -7.74
N PHE A 241 -18.75 -6.85 -6.48
CA PHE A 241 -19.56 -6.62 -5.31
C PHE A 241 -18.66 -6.12 -4.18
N ILE A 242 -19.12 -5.12 -3.45
CA ILE A 242 -18.45 -4.58 -2.28
C ILE A 242 -19.44 -4.45 -1.13
N ASN A 243 -19.05 -4.87 0.06
CA ASN A 243 -19.83 -4.67 1.28
C ASN A 243 -19.02 -3.82 2.30
N PRO A 244 -19.68 -3.08 3.20
CA PRO A 244 -18.94 -2.18 4.11
C PRO A 244 -18.11 -2.94 5.16
N LEU A 245 -18.57 -4.12 5.60
CA LEU A 245 -17.94 -4.89 6.67
C LEU A 245 -16.57 -5.44 6.27
N GLU A 246 -16.45 -5.95 5.05
CA GLU A 246 -15.22 -6.50 4.48
C GLU A 246 -14.29 -5.39 4.00
N THR A 247 -14.85 -4.41 3.27
CA THR A 247 -14.04 -3.37 2.60
C THR A 247 -13.34 -2.47 3.63
N PHE A 248 -14.05 -2.06 4.69
CA PHE A 248 -13.51 -1.23 5.78
C PHE A 248 -13.03 -2.05 6.98
N SER A 249 -12.65 -3.31 6.75
CA SER A 249 -12.15 -4.18 7.82
C SER A 249 -10.78 -3.74 8.32
N LEU A 250 -10.51 -3.96 9.62
CA LEU A 250 -9.20 -3.73 10.22
C LEU A 250 -8.10 -4.55 9.51
N ALA A 251 -8.43 -5.73 8.99
CA ALA A 251 -7.51 -6.56 8.23
C ALA A 251 -6.92 -5.81 7.03
N ASN A 252 -7.73 -5.01 6.31
CA ASN A 252 -7.27 -4.18 5.18
C ASN A 252 -6.35 -3.02 5.60
N SER A 253 -6.32 -2.63 6.88
CA SER A 253 -5.35 -1.66 7.42
C SER A 253 -4.06 -2.32 7.90
N ILE A 254 -4.15 -3.53 8.47
CA ILE A 254 -2.99 -4.26 9.01
C ILE A 254 -2.20 -4.97 7.91
N ALA A 255 -2.86 -5.51 6.88
CA ALA A 255 -2.20 -6.24 5.81
C ALA A 255 -1.15 -5.39 5.06
N PRO A 256 -1.41 -4.14 4.66
CA PRO A 256 -0.39 -3.29 4.02
C PRO A 256 0.78 -2.95 4.94
N LEU A 257 0.51 -2.73 6.22
CA LEU A 257 1.51 -2.46 7.25
C LEU A 257 2.46 -3.65 7.42
N THR A 258 1.90 -4.84 7.66
CA THR A 258 2.66 -6.07 7.87
C THR A 258 3.46 -6.46 6.63
N THR A 259 2.85 -6.35 5.45
CA THR A 259 3.50 -6.61 4.16
C THR A 259 4.70 -5.69 3.93
N SER A 260 4.57 -4.41 4.27
CA SER A 260 5.66 -3.43 4.15
C SER A 260 6.81 -3.69 5.12
N ILE A 261 6.48 -4.02 6.38
CA ILE A 261 7.46 -4.38 7.41
C ILE A 261 8.24 -5.63 6.97
N PHE A 262 7.53 -6.70 6.61
CA PHE A 262 8.10 -7.97 6.20
C PHE A 262 8.97 -7.83 4.93
N GLY A 263 8.50 -7.09 3.94
CA GLY A 263 9.22 -6.88 2.69
C GLY A 263 10.51 -6.05 2.85
N GLY A 264 10.49 -5.07 3.75
CA GLY A 264 11.62 -4.17 4.00
C GLY A 264 11.17 -2.72 3.99
N LEU A 265 10.88 -2.22 5.18
CA LEU A 265 10.34 -0.89 5.41
C LEU A 265 11.34 0.22 4.99
N TYR A 266 10.82 1.33 4.47
CA TYR A 266 11.54 2.45 3.85
C TYR A 266 12.25 2.14 2.53
N THR A 267 11.86 1.06 1.85
CA THR A 267 12.40 0.71 0.53
C THR A 267 11.28 0.60 -0.49
N THR A 268 11.55 0.94 -1.76
CA THR A 268 10.52 0.82 -2.81
C THR A 268 10.39 -0.61 -3.34
N LEU A 269 11.41 -1.45 -3.15
CA LEU A 269 11.36 -2.85 -3.56
C LEU A 269 10.80 -3.78 -2.49
N GLY A 270 11.08 -3.48 -1.23
CA GLY A 270 10.66 -4.30 -0.10
C GLY A 270 9.17 -4.59 -0.10
N PRO A 271 8.29 -3.57 -0.08
CA PRO A 271 6.84 -3.77 -0.05
C PRO A 271 6.30 -4.56 -1.27
N VAL A 272 6.88 -4.38 -2.46
CA VAL A 272 6.51 -5.14 -3.66
C VAL A 272 6.85 -6.62 -3.49
N LEU A 273 8.09 -6.93 -3.10
CA LEU A 273 8.54 -8.30 -2.87
C LEU A 273 7.81 -8.94 -1.68
N GLY A 274 7.55 -8.17 -0.62
CA GLY A 274 6.77 -8.58 0.52
C GLY A 274 5.37 -9.01 0.11
N ALA A 275 4.69 -8.20 -0.72
CA ALA A 275 3.38 -8.54 -1.25
C ALA A 275 3.41 -9.82 -2.08
N THR A 276 4.41 -9.99 -2.95
CA THR A 276 4.56 -11.22 -3.74
C THR A 276 4.77 -12.44 -2.87
N VAL A 277 5.71 -12.41 -1.94
CA VAL A 277 6.04 -13.57 -1.11
C VAL A 277 4.90 -13.91 -0.16
N LEU A 278 4.33 -12.91 0.52
CA LEU A 278 3.27 -13.16 1.49
C LEU A 278 1.99 -13.63 0.82
N ARG A 279 1.61 -13.07 -0.34
CA ARG A 279 0.40 -13.52 -1.02
C ARG A 279 0.53 -14.94 -1.55
N LEU A 280 1.70 -15.30 -2.10
CA LEU A 280 1.98 -16.67 -2.50
C LEU A 280 2.01 -17.63 -1.31
N ALA A 281 2.59 -17.22 -0.19
CA ALA A 281 2.61 -18.01 1.03
C ALA A 281 1.19 -18.24 1.56
N GLU A 282 0.35 -17.21 1.59
CA GLU A 282 -1.06 -17.30 2.00
C GLU A 282 -1.83 -18.29 1.12
N GLU A 283 -1.64 -18.24 -0.20
CA GLU A 283 -2.29 -19.16 -1.14
C GLU A 283 -1.84 -20.61 -0.95
N LEU A 284 -0.52 -20.83 -0.79
CA LEU A 284 0.03 -22.17 -0.54
C LEU A 284 -0.51 -22.74 0.77
N LEU A 285 -0.58 -21.93 1.83
CA LEU A 285 -1.15 -22.32 3.12
C LEU A 285 -2.64 -22.62 3.00
N HIS A 286 -3.39 -21.81 2.25
CA HIS A 286 -4.81 -22.03 2.00
C HIS A 286 -5.04 -23.39 1.33
N SER A 287 -4.23 -23.71 0.30
CA SER A 287 -4.31 -25.00 -0.41
C SER A 287 -3.94 -26.21 0.46
N ALA A 288 -3.02 -26.05 1.41
CA ALA A 288 -2.50 -27.15 2.22
C ALA A 288 -3.29 -27.41 3.51
N VAL A 289 -3.76 -26.35 4.19
CA VAL A 289 -4.31 -26.44 5.55
C VAL A 289 -5.84 -26.33 5.55
N GLN A 290 -6.48 -25.85 4.47
CA GLN A 290 -7.93 -25.62 4.31
C GLN A 290 -8.58 -24.84 5.47
N ASN A 291 -8.78 -25.46 6.63
CA ASN A 291 -9.36 -24.87 7.84
C ASN A 291 -8.26 -24.29 8.75
N GLY A 292 -8.36 -23.00 9.09
CA GLY A 292 -7.44 -22.34 10.02
C GLY A 292 -6.15 -21.81 9.40
N TYR A 293 -6.03 -21.78 8.06
CA TYR A 293 -4.85 -21.25 7.36
C TYR A 293 -4.48 -19.82 7.80
N LEU A 294 -5.45 -18.98 8.15
CA LEU A 294 -5.25 -17.63 8.68
C LEU A 294 -4.45 -17.60 10.00
N VAL A 295 -4.69 -18.58 10.89
CA VAL A 295 -3.98 -18.69 12.17
C VAL A 295 -2.52 -19.09 11.91
N VAL A 296 -2.32 -20.07 11.04
CA VAL A 296 -0.98 -20.53 10.64
C VAL A 296 -0.22 -19.40 9.93
N TYR A 297 -0.88 -18.68 9.03
CA TYR A 297 -0.31 -17.54 8.32
C TYR A 297 0.11 -16.42 9.28
N GLY A 298 -0.74 -16.09 10.27
CA GLY A 298 -0.39 -15.13 11.33
C GLY A 298 0.82 -15.57 12.16
N LEU A 299 0.90 -16.85 12.53
CA LEU A 299 2.04 -17.40 13.27
C LEU A 299 3.33 -17.34 12.44
N VAL A 300 3.29 -17.73 11.17
CA VAL A 300 4.43 -17.65 10.25
C VAL A 300 4.90 -16.20 10.10
N LEU A 301 3.95 -15.26 9.99
CA LEU A 301 4.27 -13.83 9.94
C LEU A 301 4.97 -13.34 11.21
N ILE A 302 4.47 -13.70 12.40
CA ILE A 302 5.08 -13.32 13.68
C ILE A 302 6.51 -13.87 13.77
N LEU A 303 6.69 -15.17 13.51
CA LEU A 303 8.02 -15.81 13.54
C LEU A 303 8.97 -15.17 12.54
N SER A 304 8.47 -14.84 11.35
CA SER A 304 9.29 -14.20 10.32
C SER A 304 9.72 -12.79 10.71
N ILE A 305 8.84 -11.99 11.31
CA ILE A 305 9.20 -10.63 11.76
C ILE A 305 10.20 -10.67 12.91
N LEU A 306 10.08 -11.65 13.81
CA LEU A 306 11.02 -11.85 14.92
C LEU A 306 12.42 -12.26 14.42
N TRP A 307 12.51 -13.13 13.41
CA TRP A 307 13.78 -13.67 12.92
C TRP A 307 14.40 -12.87 11.75
N LEU A 308 13.59 -12.08 11.02
CA LEU A 308 14.05 -11.19 9.94
C LEU A 308 13.76 -9.71 10.29
N PRO A 309 14.45 -9.11 11.29
CA PRO A 309 14.19 -7.73 11.74
C PRO A 309 14.48 -6.65 10.68
N ARG A 310 15.17 -6.99 9.59
CA ARG A 310 15.44 -6.10 8.44
C ARG A 310 14.54 -6.41 7.22
N GLY A 311 13.57 -7.31 7.37
CA GLY A 311 12.73 -7.81 6.30
C GLY A 311 13.49 -8.57 5.20
N LEU A 312 12.79 -8.94 4.13
CA LEU A 312 13.37 -9.63 2.97
C LEU A 312 14.53 -8.83 2.34
N MET A 313 14.39 -7.50 2.28
CA MET A 313 15.44 -6.63 1.74
C MET A 313 16.73 -6.67 2.56
N GLY A 314 16.65 -7.00 3.85
CA GLY A 314 17.80 -7.23 4.73
C GLY A 314 18.64 -8.43 4.30
N LEU A 315 18.00 -9.53 3.88
CA LEU A 315 18.67 -10.75 3.41
C LEU A 315 19.41 -10.52 2.09
N LEU A 316 18.76 -9.83 1.14
CA LEU A 316 19.34 -9.44 -0.14
C LEU A 316 20.56 -8.51 -0.01
N ARG A 317 20.66 -7.76 1.10
CA ARG A 317 21.82 -6.92 1.42
C ARG A 317 22.90 -7.68 2.17
N ARG A 318 22.53 -8.57 3.10
CA ARG A 318 23.48 -9.33 3.95
C ARG A 318 24.27 -10.37 3.15
N GLY A 319 23.67 -11.01 2.14
CA GLY A 319 24.37 -11.93 1.24
C GLY A 319 25.46 -11.29 0.37
N ARG A 320 25.67 -9.97 0.42
CA ARG A 320 26.75 -9.26 -0.30
C ARG A 320 27.63 -8.39 0.61
N ALA A 321 27.44 -8.45 1.93
CA ALA A 321 28.37 -7.91 2.93
C ALA A 321 29.12 -9.05 3.64
N GLY A 322 29.24 -10.22 3.00
CA GLY A 322 30.19 -11.28 3.36
C GLY A 322 31.58 -10.94 2.85
N GLY A 323 32.09 -9.81 3.31
CA GLY A 323 33.38 -9.22 2.99
C GLY A 323 33.56 -8.09 3.98
N ASP A 324 34.15 -8.46 5.11
CA ASP A 324 34.54 -7.63 6.27
C ASP A 324 33.67 -7.90 7.50
N LEU A 325 34.11 -8.95 8.21
CA LEU A 325 33.93 -9.15 9.64
C LEU A 325 34.64 -8.03 10.41
#